data_AF-A0A268TDH5-F1
#
_entry.id   AF-A0A268TDH5-F1
#
_cell.length_a   1.000
_cell.length_b   1.000
_cell.length_c   1.000
_cell.angle_alpha   90.00
_cell.angle_beta   90.00
_cell.angle_gamma   90.00
#
_symmetry.space_group_name_H-M   'P 1'
#
loop_
_entity.id
_entity.type
_entity.pdbx_description
1 polymer ?
#
loop_
_entity_poly.entity_id
_entity_poly.type
_entity_poly.pdbx_seq_one_letter_code
_entity_poly.pdbx_strand_id
1 'polypeptide(L)'
;MKAEAGKTYALIVDGFVHNVFTKENLPEWDEKALKVVEVPEDKKELVREGVEFKDNGFVLPSLEELKLRALNFLSNITDDIIDTYTERPPLSEKLTWEAQEKQALSLQAKIKDLEAKEPKETLSEEEALRLGSDVTLLAKARNIPLKDFVTKVLQKAGVYRKLLLMVLAFKQNTETKIQEAKDIASLNAIMNLQEPLEKLKTTIEANKEGKAGA
;
A
#
# COMPACT_ATOMS: atom_id res chain seq x y z
N MET A 1 10.68 -14.95 -41.80
CA MET A 1 9.23 -15.14 -41.64
C MET A 1 8.46 -13.85 -41.77
N LYS A 2 7.15 -13.96 -42.00
CA LYS A 2 6.20 -12.85 -41.86
C LYS A 2 5.22 -13.19 -40.72
N ALA A 3 4.91 -12.20 -39.89
CA ALA A 3 3.88 -12.33 -38.86
C ALA A 3 2.51 -12.46 -39.51
N GLU A 4 1.72 -13.43 -39.03
CA GLU A 4 0.32 -13.56 -39.41
C GLU A 4 -0.56 -12.62 -38.57
N ALA A 5 -1.68 -12.17 -39.14
CA ALA A 5 -2.62 -11.32 -38.42
C ALA A 5 -3.31 -12.11 -37.29
N GLY A 6 -3.48 -11.48 -36.13
CA GLY A 6 -4.11 -12.10 -34.96
C GLY A 6 -3.22 -13.03 -34.13
N LYS A 7 -2.01 -13.34 -34.61
CA LYS A 7 -1.03 -14.14 -33.88
C LYS A 7 -0.09 -13.29 -33.03
N THR A 8 0.35 -13.88 -31.93
CA THR A 8 1.35 -13.31 -31.02
C THR A 8 2.59 -14.18 -31.05
N TYR A 9 3.75 -13.55 -31.06
CA TYR A 9 5.04 -14.22 -31.17
C TYR A 9 5.95 -13.79 -30.02
N ALA A 10 6.84 -14.68 -29.61
CA ALA A 10 7.87 -14.41 -28.62
C ALA A 10 9.26 -14.56 -29.26
N LEU A 11 10.08 -13.52 -29.12
CA LEU A 11 11.50 -13.54 -29.46
C LEU A 11 12.27 -14.22 -28.31
N ILE A 12 13.01 -15.28 -28.63
CA ILE A 12 13.79 -16.05 -27.66
C ILE A 12 15.27 -15.74 -27.81
N VAL A 13 15.89 -15.28 -26.73
CA VAL A 13 17.34 -15.01 -26.63
C VAL A 13 17.86 -15.73 -25.40
N ASP A 14 18.92 -16.54 -25.57
CA ASP A 14 19.56 -17.31 -24.49
C ASP A 14 18.60 -18.17 -23.64
N GLY A 15 17.54 -18.68 -24.26
CA GLY A 15 16.54 -19.51 -23.58
C GLY A 15 15.46 -18.71 -22.83
N PHE A 16 15.38 -17.40 -22.99
CA PHE A 16 14.35 -16.57 -22.36
C PHE A 16 13.60 -15.73 -23.38
N VAL A 17 12.34 -15.42 -23.08
CA VAL A 17 11.53 -14.47 -23.85
C VAL A 17 12.13 -13.08 -23.65
N HIS A 18 12.66 -12.51 -24.72
CA HIS A 18 13.20 -11.15 -24.70
C HIS A 18 12.14 -10.11 -25.07
N ASN A 19 11.21 -10.47 -25.97
CA ASN A 19 10.13 -9.58 -26.37
C ASN A 19 8.91 -10.40 -26.83
N VAL A 20 7.72 -9.86 -26.62
CA VAL A 20 6.45 -10.41 -27.15
C VAL A 20 5.87 -9.40 -28.11
N PHE A 21 5.56 -9.82 -29.33
CA PHE A 21 5.14 -8.92 -30.39
C PHE A 21 4.05 -9.52 -31.28
N THR A 22 3.35 -8.65 -31.99
CA THR A 22 2.37 -8.98 -33.02
C THR A 22 2.82 -8.40 -34.35
N LYS A 23 2.05 -8.64 -35.42
CA LYS A 23 2.33 -8.13 -36.76
C LYS A 23 2.45 -6.60 -36.82
N GLU A 24 1.70 -5.90 -35.98
CA GLU A 24 1.70 -4.45 -35.90
C GLU A 24 3.05 -3.89 -35.43
N ASN A 25 3.74 -4.65 -34.56
CA ASN A 25 4.99 -4.23 -33.94
C ASN A 25 6.21 -4.72 -34.75
N LEU A 26 6.15 -5.94 -35.28
CA LEU A 26 7.22 -6.54 -36.09
C LEU A 26 6.61 -7.45 -37.18
N PRO A 27 6.33 -6.90 -38.38
CA PRO A 27 5.61 -7.63 -39.42
C PRO A 27 6.45 -8.71 -40.11
N GLU A 28 7.77 -8.60 -40.08
CA GLU A 28 8.70 -9.55 -40.68
C GLU A 28 10.01 -9.63 -39.91
N TRP A 29 10.67 -10.79 -39.98
CA TRP A 29 11.97 -11.03 -39.36
C TRP A 29 12.78 -12.07 -40.13
N ASP A 30 14.10 -12.07 -39.93
CA ASP A 30 14.99 -13.12 -40.42
C ASP A 30 15.02 -14.30 -39.44
N GLU A 31 14.51 -15.46 -39.87
CA GLU A 31 14.50 -16.70 -39.09
C GLU A 31 15.89 -17.28 -38.84
N LYS A 32 16.89 -16.89 -39.64
CA LYS A 32 18.29 -17.30 -39.44
C LYS A 32 18.97 -16.50 -38.34
N ALA A 33 18.53 -15.25 -38.13
CA ALA A 33 19.08 -14.36 -37.12
C ALA A 33 18.32 -14.43 -35.79
N LEU A 34 16.99 -14.63 -35.84
CA LEU A 34 16.13 -14.56 -34.66
C LEU A 34 15.38 -15.88 -34.45
N LYS A 35 15.48 -16.41 -33.22
CA LYS A 35 14.63 -17.51 -32.77
C LYS A 35 13.30 -16.94 -32.30
N VAL A 36 12.25 -17.15 -33.09
CA VAL A 36 10.89 -16.69 -32.77
C VAL A 36 9.97 -17.89 -32.68
N VAL A 37 9.08 -17.89 -31.69
CA VAL A 37 8.08 -18.93 -31.48
C VAL A 37 6.68 -18.31 -31.38
N GLU A 38 5.68 -18.99 -31.93
CA GLU A 38 4.28 -18.59 -31.77
C GLU A 38 3.84 -18.83 -30.32
N VAL A 39 3.15 -17.85 -29.74
CA VAL A 39 2.56 -17.95 -28.39
C VAL A 39 1.16 -18.54 -28.52
N PRO A 40 0.89 -19.71 -27.92
CA PRO A 40 -0.45 -20.29 -27.92
C PRO A 40 -1.48 -19.34 -27.32
N GLU A 41 -2.68 -19.31 -27.89
CA GLU A 41 -3.77 -18.40 -27.47
C GLU A 41 -4.07 -18.49 -25.97
N ASP A 42 -4.10 -19.73 -25.45
CA ASP A 42 -4.34 -20.05 -24.04
C ASP A 42 -3.21 -19.61 -23.10
N LYS A 43 -2.06 -19.20 -23.65
CA LYS A 43 -0.87 -18.79 -22.90
C LYS A 43 -0.50 -17.32 -23.08
N LYS A 44 -1.23 -16.57 -23.91
CA LYS A 44 -0.92 -15.18 -24.24
C LYS A 44 -0.77 -14.28 -23.02
N GLU A 45 -1.57 -14.47 -21.97
CA GLU A 45 -1.50 -13.66 -20.74
C GLU A 45 -0.30 -14.00 -19.85
N LEU A 46 0.32 -15.16 -20.05
CA LEU A 46 1.38 -15.71 -19.19
C LEU A 46 2.76 -15.57 -19.81
N VAL A 47 2.85 -15.55 -21.14
CA VAL A 47 4.10 -15.33 -21.86
C VAL A 47 4.40 -13.84 -21.91
N ARG A 48 5.50 -13.46 -21.25
CA ARG A 48 6.01 -12.09 -21.18
C ARG A 48 7.54 -12.12 -21.12
N GLU A 49 8.15 -10.96 -21.23
CA GLU A 49 9.60 -10.82 -21.09
C GLU A 49 10.11 -11.49 -19.80
N GLY A 50 11.23 -12.22 -19.92
CA GLY A 50 11.85 -12.98 -18.85
C GLY A 50 11.31 -14.40 -18.63
N VAL A 51 10.24 -14.82 -19.30
CA VAL A 51 9.75 -16.22 -19.23
C VAL A 51 10.78 -17.15 -19.87
N GLU A 52 11.15 -18.24 -19.18
CA GLU A 52 12.07 -19.24 -19.73
C GLU A 52 11.39 -20.07 -20.84
N PHE A 53 12.15 -20.38 -21.88
CA PHE A 53 11.77 -21.24 -22.99
C PHE A 53 12.74 -22.41 -23.09
N LYS A 54 12.25 -23.60 -22.73
CA LYS A 54 13.05 -24.82 -22.61
C LYS A 54 12.29 -26.00 -23.21
N ASP A 55 13.01 -26.93 -23.83
CA ASP A 55 12.43 -28.15 -24.42
C ASP A 55 11.26 -27.87 -25.39
N ASN A 56 11.37 -26.79 -26.17
CA ASN A 56 10.34 -26.26 -27.07
C ASN A 56 9.01 -25.84 -26.40
N GLY A 57 9.03 -25.54 -25.10
CA GLY A 57 7.89 -25.03 -24.35
C GLY A 57 8.24 -23.82 -23.49
N PHE A 58 7.22 -23.00 -23.20
CA PHE A 58 7.32 -21.95 -22.20
C PHE A 58 7.23 -22.56 -20.80
N VAL A 59 8.20 -22.24 -19.95
CA VAL A 59 8.17 -22.58 -18.52
C VAL A 59 7.36 -21.50 -17.82
N LEU A 60 6.05 -21.75 -17.71
CA LEU A 60 5.11 -20.82 -17.10
C LEU A 60 5.10 -20.98 -15.59
N PRO A 61 4.94 -19.87 -14.83
CA PRO A 61 4.79 -19.96 -13.40
C PRO A 61 3.50 -20.69 -13.04
N SER A 62 3.56 -21.50 -11.99
CA SER A 62 2.40 -22.10 -11.35
C SER A 62 1.46 -21.04 -10.78
N LEU A 63 0.20 -21.41 -10.54
CA LEU A 63 -0.77 -20.56 -9.87
C LEU A 63 -0.24 -20.09 -8.49
N GLU A 64 0.43 -20.96 -7.74
CA GLU A 64 0.98 -20.63 -6.43
C GLU A 64 2.13 -19.61 -6.51
N GLU A 65 3.00 -19.71 -7.52
CA GLU A 65 4.02 -18.68 -7.76
C GLU A 65 3.40 -17.34 -8.15
N LEU A 66 2.32 -17.35 -8.95
CA LEU A 66 1.60 -16.14 -9.31
C LEU A 66 0.88 -15.51 -8.11
N LYS A 67 0.28 -16.33 -7.23
CA LYS A 67 -0.29 -15.86 -5.96
C LYS A 67 0.77 -15.20 -5.08
N LEU A 68 1.95 -15.81 -4.96
CA LEU A 68 3.04 -15.23 -4.17
C LEU A 68 3.48 -13.86 -4.73
N ARG A 69 3.60 -13.74 -6.05
CA ARG A 69 3.90 -12.45 -6.71
C ARG A 69 2.80 -11.41 -6.47
N ALA A 70 1.54 -11.82 -6.53
CA ALA A 70 0.39 -10.97 -6.27
C ALA A 70 0.38 -10.45 -4.82
N LEU A 71 0.67 -11.31 -3.84
CA LEU A 71 0.78 -10.92 -2.43
C LEU A 71 1.92 -9.93 -2.18
N ASN A 72 3.07 -10.14 -2.83
CA ASN A 72 4.21 -9.21 -2.75
C ASN A 72 3.86 -7.84 -3.37
N PHE A 73 3.23 -7.83 -4.54
CA PHE A 73 2.78 -6.60 -5.19
C PHE A 73 1.77 -5.84 -4.33
N LEU A 74 0.77 -6.54 -3.79
CA LEU A 74 -0.23 -5.97 -2.89
C LEU A 74 0.44 -5.35 -1.66
N SER A 75 1.38 -6.05 -1.03
CA SER A 75 2.13 -5.54 0.12
C SER A 75 2.86 -4.24 -0.22
N ASN A 76 3.62 -4.22 -1.31
CA ASN A 76 4.36 -3.03 -1.75
C ASN A 76 3.44 -1.82 -1.98
N ILE A 77 2.29 -2.03 -2.62
CA ILE A 77 1.34 -0.94 -2.86
C ILE A 77 0.69 -0.46 -1.55
N THR A 78 0.29 -1.37 -0.68
CA THR A 78 -0.33 -0.99 0.60
C THR A 78 0.64 -0.23 1.50
N ASP A 79 1.93 -0.61 1.49
CA ASP A 79 2.97 0.07 2.25
C ASP A 79 3.23 1.48 1.69
N ASP A 80 3.27 1.65 0.37
CA ASP A 80 3.38 2.97 -0.28
C ASP A 80 2.19 3.89 0.03
N ILE A 81 0.97 3.34 0.07
CA ILE A 81 -0.23 4.08 0.49
C ILE A 81 -0.09 4.51 1.95
N ILE A 82 0.29 3.61 2.85
CA ILE A 82 0.49 3.96 4.27
C ILE A 82 1.53 5.07 4.38
N ASP A 83 2.68 4.95 3.71
CA ASP A 83 3.72 5.97 3.79
C ASP A 83 3.29 7.32 3.22
N THR A 84 2.59 7.32 2.08
CA THR A 84 2.11 8.54 1.43
C THR A 84 1.09 9.28 2.29
N TYR A 85 0.09 8.57 2.81
CA TYR A 85 -1.04 9.22 3.50
C TYR A 85 -0.80 9.50 4.98
N THR A 86 0.25 8.92 5.57
CA THR A 86 0.63 9.20 6.97
C THR A 86 1.61 10.36 7.11
N GLU A 87 1.89 11.08 6.01
CA GLU A 87 2.80 12.25 5.94
C GLU A 87 4.30 11.91 6.04
N ARG A 88 4.67 10.65 5.80
CA ARG A 88 6.05 10.14 5.96
C ARG A 88 6.75 10.70 7.22
N PRO A 89 6.15 10.60 8.42
CA PRO A 89 6.86 10.98 9.62
C PRO A 89 8.09 10.08 9.69
N PRO A 90 9.27 10.64 10.05
CA PRO A 90 10.45 9.83 10.22
C PRO A 90 10.15 8.66 11.16
N LEU A 91 10.79 7.51 10.94
CA LEU A 91 10.52 6.29 11.71
C LEU A 91 10.59 6.55 13.23
N SER A 92 11.48 7.42 13.68
CA SER A 92 11.57 7.86 15.07
C SER A 92 10.27 8.48 15.62
N GLU A 93 9.54 9.25 14.81
CA GLU A 93 8.24 9.79 15.20
C GLU A 93 7.18 8.69 15.23
N LYS A 94 7.13 7.81 14.22
CA LYS A 94 6.22 6.65 14.18
C LYS A 94 6.39 5.74 15.41
N LEU A 95 7.63 5.46 15.81
CA LEU A 95 7.97 4.60 16.96
C LEU A 95 7.48 5.18 18.30
N THR A 96 7.26 6.49 18.37
CA THR A 96 6.78 7.15 19.59
C THR A 96 5.29 7.44 19.58
N TRP A 97 4.57 7.21 18.48
CA TRP A 97 3.16 7.59 18.39
C TRP A 97 2.26 6.88 19.39
N GLU A 98 2.40 5.57 19.57
CA GLU A 98 1.61 4.84 20.56
C GLU A 98 1.88 5.32 21.99
N ALA A 99 3.15 5.61 22.29
CA ALA A 99 3.55 6.17 23.58
C ALA A 99 2.97 7.57 23.79
N GLN A 100 3.09 8.45 22.78
CA GLN A 100 2.53 9.80 22.80
C GLN A 100 1.01 9.80 22.92
N GLU A 101 0.31 8.90 22.21
CA GLU A 101 -1.14 8.76 22.30
C GLU A 101 -1.57 8.31 23.71
N LYS A 102 -0.90 7.30 24.27
CA LYS A 102 -1.19 6.81 25.63
C LYS A 102 -0.93 7.90 26.68
N GLN A 103 0.16 8.65 26.53
CA GLN A 103 0.46 9.81 27.39
C GLN A 103 -0.61 10.89 27.22
N ALA A 104 -1.00 11.22 25.99
CA ALA A 104 -2.03 12.22 25.70
C ALA A 104 -3.41 11.83 26.26
N LEU A 105 -3.80 10.55 26.19
CA LEU A 105 -5.04 10.04 26.82
C LEU A 105 -5.00 10.22 28.35
N SER A 106 -3.88 9.87 28.98
CA SER A 106 -3.69 10.05 30.43
C SER A 106 -3.75 11.53 30.84
N LEU A 107 -3.11 12.40 30.06
CA LEU A 107 -3.13 13.85 30.27
C LEU A 107 -4.53 14.43 30.06
N GLN A 108 -5.27 13.98 29.04
CA GLN A 108 -6.63 14.44 28.79
C GLN A 108 -7.55 14.12 29.97
N ALA A 109 -7.45 12.92 30.55
CA ALA A 109 -8.22 12.55 31.74
C ALA A 109 -7.90 13.46 32.93
N LYS A 110 -6.61 13.70 33.19
CA LYS A 110 -6.17 14.60 34.28
C LYS A 110 -6.61 16.05 34.08
N ILE A 111 -6.54 16.57 32.85
CA ILE A 111 -7.03 17.91 32.52
C ILE A 111 -8.53 18.01 32.85
N LYS A 112 -9.34 17.03 32.42
CA LYS A 112 -10.78 16.98 32.71
C LYS A 112 -11.07 16.91 34.22
N ASP A 113 -10.33 16.09 34.96
CA ASP A 113 -10.48 15.96 36.41
C ASP A 113 -10.14 17.25 37.15
N LEU A 114 -9.14 18.00 36.68
CA LEU A 114 -8.76 19.29 37.26
C LEU A 114 -9.79 20.38 36.94
N GLU A 115 -10.23 20.48 35.69
CA GLU A 115 -11.29 21.41 35.26
C GLU A 115 -12.59 21.21 36.05
N ALA A 116 -12.89 19.97 36.46
CA ALA A 116 -14.05 19.64 37.28
C ALA A 116 -13.90 20.02 38.76
N LYS A 117 -12.68 20.05 39.30
CA LYS A 117 -12.38 20.34 40.73
C LYS A 117 -12.15 21.82 40.99
N GLU A 118 -11.41 22.47 40.10
CA GLU A 118 -11.14 23.89 40.11
C GLU A 118 -11.24 24.38 38.67
N PRO A 119 -12.28 25.15 38.29
CA PRO A 119 -12.36 25.77 36.97
C PRO A 119 -11.34 26.92 36.88
N LYS A 120 -10.05 26.58 36.92
CA LYS A 120 -8.95 27.45 36.51
C LYS A 120 -8.66 27.15 35.05
N GLU A 121 -8.51 28.19 34.24
CA GLU A 121 -8.45 28.10 32.77
C GLU A 121 -7.31 27.24 32.21
N THR A 122 -6.28 26.93 33.01
CA THR A 122 -5.09 26.21 32.54
C THR A 122 -4.36 25.48 33.66
N LEU A 123 -3.89 24.26 33.36
CA LEU A 123 -2.88 23.52 34.13
C LEU A 123 -1.62 24.38 34.25
N SER A 124 -1.08 24.55 35.46
CA SER A 124 0.15 25.33 35.64
C SER A 124 1.35 24.64 34.98
N GLU A 125 2.37 25.41 34.61
CA GLU A 125 3.58 24.88 33.97
C GLU A 125 4.32 23.87 34.89
N GLU A 126 4.28 24.07 36.21
CA GLU A 126 4.85 23.15 37.20
C GLU A 126 4.08 21.83 37.28
N GLU A 127 2.75 21.86 37.20
CA GLU A 127 1.92 20.65 37.15
C GLU A 127 2.15 19.89 35.84
N ALA A 128 2.27 20.59 34.71
CA ALA A 128 2.61 20.02 33.41
C ALA A 128 4.01 19.36 33.42
N LEU A 129 5.00 19.98 34.09
CA LEU A 129 6.34 19.42 34.24
C LEU A 129 6.36 18.19 35.16
N ARG A 130 5.62 18.22 36.27
CA ARG A 130 5.50 17.07 37.20
C ARG A 130 4.91 15.83 36.55
N LEU A 131 4.13 15.99 35.49
CA LEU A 131 3.57 14.88 34.73
C LEU A 131 4.62 14.15 33.88
N GLY A 132 5.79 14.75 33.63
CA GLY A 132 6.99 14.07 33.15
C GLY A 132 6.86 13.30 31.84
N SER A 133 5.89 13.65 30.99
CA SER A 133 5.62 12.95 29.74
C SER A 133 6.36 13.58 28.56
N ASP A 134 6.70 12.79 27.53
CA ASP A 134 7.26 13.33 26.29
C ASP A 134 6.29 14.33 25.64
N VAL A 135 4.99 14.11 25.76
CA VAL A 135 3.94 15.03 25.29
C VAL A 135 4.02 16.41 25.97
N THR A 136 4.30 16.49 27.27
CA THR A 136 4.44 17.77 27.98
C THR A 136 5.73 18.49 27.58
N LEU A 137 6.83 17.76 27.39
CA LEU A 137 8.08 18.32 26.88
C LEU A 137 7.93 18.85 25.44
N LEU A 138 7.23 18.11 24.57
CA LEU A 138 6.97 18.51 23.19
C LEU A 138 6.04 19.72 23.09
N ALA A 139 4.99 19.79 23.93
CA ALA A 139 4.10 20.95 24.00
C ALA A 139 4.88 22.24 24.35
N LYS A 140 5.73 22.15 25.38
CA LYS A 140 6.61 23.24 25.81
C LYS A 140 7.61 23.63 24.73
N ALA A 141 8.31 22.65 24.14
CA ALA A 141 9.29 22.91 23.08
C ALA A 141 8.66 23.58 21.84
N ARG A 142 7.38 23.31 21.56
CA ARG A 142 6.64 23.91 20.44
C ARG A 142 5.88 25.19 20.80
N ASN A 143 5.93 25.63 22.06
CA ASN A 143 5.17 26.76 22.58
C ASN A 143 3.66 26.66 22.29
N ILE A 144 3.07 25.48 22.51
CA ILE A 144 1.64 25.20 22.32
C ILE A 144 1.03 24.92 23.70
N PRO A 145 -0.15 25.49 24.03
CA PRO A 145 -0.86 25.14 25.26
C PRO A 145 -1.05 23.62 25.37
N LEU A 146 -0.75 23.04 26.55
CA LEU A 146 -0.74 21.59 26.72
C LEU A 146 -2.08 20.94 26.31
N LYS A 147 -3.20 21.58 26.65
CA LYS A 147 -4.55 21.11 26.28
C LYS A 147 -4.73 21.02 24.76
N ASP A 148 -4.29 22.04 24.03
CA ASP A 148 -4.37 22.08 22.57
C ASP A 148 -3.42 21.07 21.96
N PHE A 149 -2.23 20.91 22.53
CA PHE A 149 -1.24 19.94 22.07
C PHE A 149 -1.73 18.49 22.25
N VAL A 150 -2.27 18.15 23.44
CA VAL A 150 -2.90 16.85 23.72
C VAL A 150 -4.03 16.58 22.73
N THR A 151 -4.89 17.57 22.48
CA THR A 151 -5.99 17.44 21.50
C THR A 151 -5.44 17.16 20.09
N LYS A 152 -4.39 17.87 19.66
CA LYS A 152 -3.74 17.65 18.37
C LYS A 152 -3.11 16.26 18.26
N VAL A 153 -2.43 15.78 19.31
CA VAL A 153 -1.83 14.44 19.34
C VAL A 153 -2.91 13.37 19.17
N LEU A 154 -4.01 13.47 19.92
CA LEU A 154 -5.12 12.51 19.85
C LEU A 154 -5.84 12.56 18.49
N GLN A 155 -6.06 13.75 17.93
CA GLN A 155 -6.64 13.89 16.59
C GLN A 155 -5.76 13.25 15.52
N LYS A 156 -4.45 13.53 15.53
CA LYS A 156 -3.49 12.91 14.60
C LYS A 156 -3.46 11.40 14.75
N ALA A 157 -3.39 10.88 15.97
CA ALA A 157 -3.39 9.44 16.24
C ALA A 157 -4.69 8.77 15.78
N GLY A 158 -5.84 9.42 15.99
CA GLY A 158 -7.15 8.96 15.52
C GLY A 158 -7.25 8.89 13.99
N VAL A 159 -6.78 9.93 13.28
CA VAL A 159 -6.72 9.93 11.81
C VAL A 159 -5.79 8.82 11.33
N TYR A 160 -4.56 8.75 11.84
CA TYR A 160 -3.59 7.71 11.48
C TYR A 160 -4.17 6.31 11.63
N ARG A 161 -4.76 6.00 12.79
CA ARG A 161 -5.37 4.70 13.08
C ARG A 161 -6.51 4.38 12.11
N LYS A 162 -7.37 5.35 11.82
CA LYS A 162 -8.49 5.15 10.88
C LYS A 162 -7.99 4.82 9.48
N LEU A 163 -6.99 5.56 8.99
CA LEU A 163 -6.38 5.32 7.68
C LEU A 163 -5.68 3.97 7.62
N LEU A 164 -4.90 3.64 8.66
CA LEU A 164 -4.21 2.35 8.76
C LEU A 164 -5.21 1.19 8.74
N LEU A 165 -6.30 1.27 9.50
CA LEU A 165 -7.35 0.24 9.51
C LEU A 165 -8.00 0.06 8.13
N MET A 166 -8.23 1.15 7.38
CA MET A 166 -8.77 1.07 6.03
C MET A 166 -7.83 0.32 5.07
N VAL A 167 -6.53 0.65 5.10
CA VAL A 167 -5.54 -0.03 4.27
C VAL A 167 -5.38 -1.49 4.67
N LEU A 168 -5.32 -1.79 5.98
CA LEU A 168 -5.22 -3.16 6.49
C LEU A 168 -6.43 -4.00 6.09
N ALA A 169 -7.64 -3.46 6.21
CA ALA A 169 -8.87 -4.15 5.80
C ALA A 169 -8.87 -4.42 4.29
N PHE A 170 -8.46 -3.45 3.48
CA PHE A 170 -8.30 -3.64 2.03
C PHE A 170 -7.28 -4.74 1.70
N LYS A 171 -6.11 -4.70 2.36
CA LYS A 171 -5.04 -5.69 2.20
C LYS A 171 -5.55 -7.08 2.53
N GLN A 172 -6.07 -7.29 3.74
CA GLN A 172 -6.56 -8.59 4.21
C GLN A 172 -7.63 -9.16 3.28
N ASN A 173 -8.63 -8.35 2.90
CA ASN A 173 -9.69 -8.80 2.00
C ASN A 173 -9.15 -9.21 0.62
N THR A 174 -8.12 -8.53 0.12
CA THR A 174 -7.51 -8.83 -1.17
C THR A 174 -6.58 -10.05 -1.08
N GLU A 175 -5.82 -10.18 0.00
CA GLU A 175 -4.98 -11.36 0.28
C GLU A 175 -5.83 -12.63 0.36
N THR A 176 -6.97 -12.60 1.05
CA THR A 176 -7.91 -13.74 1.10
C THR A 176 -8.37 -14.13 -0.29
N LYS A 177 -8.79 -13.15 -1.12
CA LYS A 177 -9.20 -13.43 -2.51
C LYS A 177 -8.07 -14.03 -3.33
N ILE A 178 -6.84 -13.52 -3.20
CA ILE A 178 -5.66 -14.05 -3.90
C ILE A 178 -5.43 -15.52 -3.49
N GLN A 179 -5.49 -15.83 -2.19
CA GLN A 179 -5.30 -17.19 -1.68
C GLN A 179 -6.40 -18.15 -2.18
N GLU A 180 -7.64 -17.68 -2.23
CA GLU A 180 -8.82 -18.44 -2.67
C GLU A 180 -8.93 -18.59 -4.20
N ALA A 181 -8.13 -17.85 -4.98
CA ALA A 181 -8.14 -17.96 -6.44
C ALA A 181 -7.85 -19.39 -6.89
N LYS A 182 -8.72 -19.93 -7.75
CA LYS A 182 -8.66 -21.33 -8.22
C LYS A 182 -7.93 -21.48 -9.55
N ASP A 183 -7.78 -20.37 -10.26
CA ASP A 183 -7.19 -20.32 -11.58
C ASP A 183 -6.56 -18.94 -11.82
N ILE A 184 -5.84 -18.83 -12.94
CA ILE A 184 -5.11 -17.62 -13.33
C ILE A 184 -6.09 -16.50 -13.71
N ALA A 185 -7.23 -16.82 -14.32
CA ALA A 185 -8.22 -15.82 -14.73
C ALA A 185 -8.84 -15.10 -13.52
N SER A 186 -9.23 -15.85 -12.49
CA SER A 186 -9.72 -15.30 -11.23
C SER A 186 -8.66 -14.48 -10.51
N LEU A 187 -7.40 -14.95 -10.48
CA LEU A 187 -6.28 -14.18 -9.93
C LEU A 187 -6.09 -12.85 -10.68
N ASN A 188 -6.07 -12.87 -12.02
CA ASN A 188 -5.94 -11.66 -12.85
C ASN A 188 -7.09 -10.67 -12.61
N ALA A 189 -8.32 -11.17 -12.47
CA ALA A 189 -9.47 -10.33 -12.14
C ALA A 189 -9.35 -9.66 -10.77
N ILE A 190 -8.80 -10.37 -9.76
CA ILE A 190 -8.52 -9.80 -8.44
C ILE A 190 -7.41 -8.75 -8.52
N MET A 191 -6.38 -9.01 -9.33
CA MET A 191 -5.23 -8.12 -9.48
C MET A 191 -5.50 -6.88 -10.35
N ASN A 192 -6.68 -6.77 -10.95
CA ASN A 192 -7.16 -5.52 -11.52
C ASN A 192 -7.56 -4.53 -10.42
N LEU A 193 -6.53 -4.02 -9.71
CA LEU A 193 -6.70 -3.22 -8.51
C LEU A 193 -6.91 -1.73 -8.79
N GLN A 194 -6.94 -1.28 -10.05
CA GLN A 194 -7.02 0.15 -10.38
C GLN A 194 -8.22 0.84 -9.72
N GLU A 195 -9.44 0.37 -9.98
CA GLU A 195 -10.64 0.97 -9.41
C GLU A 195 -10.72 0.79 -7.87
N PRO A 196 -10.45 -0.40 -7.29
CA PRO A 196 -10.42 -0.56 -5.84
C PRO A 196 -9.41 0.36 -5.13
N LEU A 197 -8.21 0.54 -5.70
CA LEU A 197 -7.18 1.41 -5.13
C LEU A 197 -7.58 2.88 -5.21
N GLU A 198 -8.17 3.33 -6.32
CA GLU A 198 -8.65 4.71 -6.43
C GLU A 198 -9.79 5.01 -5.45
N LYS A 199 -10.70 4.06 -5.24
CA LYS A 199 -11.72 4.18 -4.18
C LYS A 199 -11.11 4.27 -2.79
N LEU A 200 -10.11 3.44 -2.49
CA LEU A 200 -9.41 3.47 -1.22
C LEU A 200 -8.73 4.82 -1.00
N LYS A 201 -7.96 5.31 -1.98
CA LYS A 201 -7.28 6.61 -1.94
C LYS A 201 -8.26 7.76 -1.71
N THR A 202 -9.33 7.83 -2.51
CA THR A 202 -10.38 8.86 -2.36
C THR A 202 -11.01 8.84 -0.97
N THR A 203 -11.25 7.63 -0.43
CA THR A 203 -11.78 7.47 0.93
C THR A 203 -10.79 7.97 1.98
N ILE A 204 -9.51 7.64 1.82
CA ILE A 204 -8.44 8.10 2.71
C ILE A 204 -8.34 9.64 2.70
N GLU A 205 -8.35 10.26 1.53
CA GLU A 205 -8.29 11.73 1.39
C GLU A 205 -9.46 12.42 2.09
N ALA A 206 -10.69 11.94 1.87
CA ALA A 206 -11.88 12.49 2.53
C ALA A 206 -11.81 12.41 4.07
N ASN A 207 -11.13 11.40 4.60
CA ASN A 207 -10.94 11.20 6.03
C ASN A 207 -9.78 12.03 6.61
N LYS A 208 -8.77 12.36 5.80
CA LYS A 208 -7.66 13.23 6.20
C LYS A 208 -8.11 14.67 6.43
N GLU A 209 -9.04 15.18 5.61
CA GLU A 209 -9.55 16.55 5.70
C GLU A 209 -10.62 16.76 6.78
N GLY A 210 -11.00 15.71 7.53
CA GLY A 210 -12.12 15.79 8.47
C GLY A 210 -13.49 15.97 7.81
N LYS A 211 -13.59 15.75 6.48
CA LYS A 211 -14.84 15.92 5.70
C LYS A 211 -15.74 14.69 5.67
N ALA A 212 -15.29 13.55 6.19
CA ALA A 212 -16.10 12.34 6.28
C ALA A 212 -17.04 12.39 7.49
N GLY A 213 -18.11 13.19 7.39
CA GLY A 213 -19.17 13.27 8.40
C GLY A 213 -19.97 14.58 8.36
N ALA A 214 -20.78 14.74 7.31
CA ALA A 214 -22.00 15.56 7.32
C ALA A 214 -23.12 14.73 6.70
#